data_AF-A0A2E2YLJ0-F1
#
_entry.id   AF-A0A2E2YLJ0-F1
#
_cell.length_a   1.000
_cell.length_b   1.000
_cell.length_c   1.000
_cell.angle_alpha   90.00
_cell.angle_beta   90.00
_cell.angle_gamma   90.00
#
_symmetry.space_group_name_H-M   'P 1'
#
loop_
_entity.id
_entity.type
_entity.pdbx_description
1 polymer ?
#
loop_
_entity_poly.entity_id
_entity_poly.type
_entity_poly.pdbx_seq_one_letter_code
_entity_poly.pdbx_strand_id
1 'polypeptide(L)'
;MFNSHFEQLAFANAIVDKTASELKELLIKLASEIEQLPPFPGAMFTYGIEVEPPKSSDLGCILVGEKGSLYELILNFDDEALARDGAPTETRNEELRPLEGDAMEIIPYLHAAIEAVINYLDNDNK
;
A
#
# COMPACT_ATOMS: atom_id res chain seq x y z
N MET A 1 -12.82 26.56 23.15
CA MET A 1 -11.69 27.49 22.95
C MET A 1 -10.49 26.86 23.62
N PHE A 2 -9.36 26.70 22.95
CA PHE A 2 -8.16 26.10 23.56
C PHE A 2 -7.52 27.07 24.54
N ASN A 3 -7.05 26.57 25.67
CA ASN A 3 -6.44 27.33 26.76
C ASN A 3 -4.91 27.38 26.68
N SER A 4 -4.29 26.62 25.77
CA SER A 4 -2.84 26.65 25.53
C SER A 4 -2.46 26.16 24.12
N HIS A 5 -1.25 26.49 23.68
CA HIS A 5 -0.66 25.91 22.46
C HIS A 5 -0.48 24.39 22.56
N PHE A 6 -0.29 23.86 23.78
CA PHE A 6 -0.21 22.42 24.00
C PHE A 6 -1.55 21.72 23.70
N GLU A 7 -2.67 22.28 24.18
CA GLU A 7 -4.00 21.75 23.86
C GLU A 7 -4.31 21.82 22.36
N GLN A 8 -3.84 22.86 21.68
CA GLN A 8 -3.98 22.99 20.22
C GLN A 8 -3.19 21.91 19.47
N LEU A 9 -1.94 21.64 19.87
CA LEU A 9 -1.13 20.59 19.26
C LEU A 9 -1.70 19.19 19.53
N ALA A 10 -2.14 18.93 20.76
CA ALA A 10 -2.79 17.67 21.11
C ALA A 10 -4.06 17.43 20.28
N PHE A 11 -4.86 18.48 20.06
CA PHE A 11 -6.03 18.40 19.20
C PHE A 11 -5.68 18.17 17.73
N ALA A 12 -4.63 18.83 17.22
CA ALA A 12 -4.15 18.60 15.86
C ALA A 12 -3.71 17.14 15.66
N ASN A 13 -2.95 16.57 16.60
CA ASN A 13 -2.54 15.17 16.56
C ASN A 13 -3.74 14.22 16.59
N ALA A 14 -4.75 14.50 17.44
CA ALA A 14 -5.97 13.69 17.49
C ALA A 14 -6.75 13.68 16.17
N ILE A 15 -6.73 14.79 15.41
CA ILE A 15 -7.32 14.84 14.06
C ILE A 15 -6.56 13.91 13.11
N VAL A 16 -5.23 13.94 13.14
CA VAL A 16 -4.37 13.10 12.29
C VAL A 16 -4.59 11.62 12.60
N ASP A 17 -4.53 11.23 13.88
CA ASP A 17 -4.76 9.84 14.31
C ASP A 17 -6.14 9.33 13.89
N LYS A 18 -7.18 10.16 14.09
CA LYS A 18 -8.54 9.83 13.68
C LYS A 18 -8.63 9.65 12.16
N THR A 19 -8.02 10.55 11.39
CA THR A 19 -8.03 10.50 9.92
C THR A 19 -7.38 9.21 9.43
N ALA A 20 -6.21 8.84 9.96
CA ALA A 20 -5.54 7.59 9.60
C ALA A 20 -6.42 6.37 9.91
N SER A 21 -7.07 6.35 11.07
CA SER A 21 -7.97 5.26 11.46
C SER A 21 -9.19 5.13 10.52
N GLU A 22 -9.86 6.24 10.23
CA GLU A 22 -11.07 6.24 9.37
C GLU A 22 -10.73 5.86 7.92
N LEU A 23 -9.59 6.31 7.38
CA LEU A 23 -9.12 5.90 6.06
C LEU A 23 -8.77 4.41 6.02
N LYS A 24 -8.12 3.89 7.08
CA LYS A 24 -7.80 2.45 7.16
C LYS A 24 -9.06 1.59 7.19
N GLU A 25 -10.06 1.97 7.97
CA GLU A 25 -11.35 1.26 8.01
C GLU A 25 -12.07 1.30 6.66
N LEU A 26 -12.05 2.44 5.97
CA LEU A 26 -12.61 2.59 4.63
C LEU A 26 -11.90 1.69 3.62
N LEU A 27 -10.57 1.66 3.63
CA LEU A 27 -9.78 0.82 2.74
C LEU A 27 -10.05 -0.68 2.99
N ILE A 28 -10.12 -1.11 4.26
CA ILE A 28 -10.48 -2.49 4.62
C ILE A 28 -11.86 -2.84 4.05
N LYS A 29 -12.83 -1.95 4.20
CA LYS A 29 -14.20 -2.16 3.69
C LYS A 29 -14.20 -2.31 2.17
N LEU A 30 -13.59 -1.38 1.44
CA LEU A 30 -13.52 -1.42 -0.03
C LEU A 30 -12.78 -2.68 -0.52
N ALA A 31 -11.64 -3.00 0.09
CA ALA A 31 -10.87 -4.18 -0.28
C ALA A 31 -11.62 -5.50 -0.01
N SER A 32 -12.57 -5.51 0.92
CA SER A 32 -13.41 -6.69 1.19
C SER A 32 -14.43 -7.00 0.09
N GLU A 33 -14.65 -6.08 -0.84
CA GLU A 33 -15.51 -6.29 -2.02
C GLU A 33 -14.78 -7.06 -3.13
N ILE A 34 -13.46 -7.23 -3.04
CA ILE A 34 -12.64 -7.92 -4.04
C ILE A 34 -12.46 -9.38 -3.61
N GLU A 35 -13.04 -10.32 -4.36
CA GLU A 35 -12.94 -11.75 -4.06
C GLU A 35 -11.53 -12.31 -4.27
N GLN A 36 -10.86 -11.89 -5.35
CA GLN A 36 -9.50 -12.30 -5.69
C GLN A 36 -8.71 -11.10 -6.21
N LEU A 37 -7.54 -10.85 -5.61
CA LEU A 37 -6.66 -9.77 -6.05
C LEU A 37 -6.08 -10.07 -7.45
N PRO A 38 -5.95 -9.04 -8.31
CA PRO A 38 -5.39 -9.23 -9.64
C PRO A 38 -3.89 -9.52 -9.57
N PRO A 39 -3.30 -10.19 -10.59
CA PRO A 39 -1.84 -10.28 -10.70
C PRO A 39 -1.23 -8.88 -10.76
N PHE A 40 -0.19 -8.63 -9.97
CA PHE A 40 0.49 -7.34 -9.98
C PHE A 40 1.28 -7.17 -11.29
N PRO A 41 1.23 -6.01 -11.97
CA PRO A 41 1.92 -5.80 -13.25
C PRO A 41 3.43 -6.12 -13.17
N GLY A 42 3.90 -7.01 -14.03
CA GLY A 42 5.30 -7.41 -14.09
C GLY A 42 5.75 -8.35 -12.96
N ALA A 43 4.90 -8.66 -11.98
CA ALA A 43 5.15 -9.68 -10.98
C ALA A 43 4.88 -11.09 -11.53
N MET A 44 5.48 -12.10 -10.90
CA MET A 44 5.36 -13.52 -11.22
C MET A 44 4.51 -14.21 -10.15
N PHE A 45 4.64 -13.76 -8.90
CA PHE A 45 4.04 -14.43 -7.75
C PHE A 45 3.19 -13.48 -6.89
N THR A 46 3.28 -12.17 -7.15
CA THR A 46 2.56 -11.15 -6.39
C THR A 46 1.21 -10.80 -7.01
N TYR A 47 0.20 -10.69 -6.16
CA TYR A 47 -1.15 -10.27 -6.49
C TYR A 47 -1.53 -9.09 -5.61
N GLY A 48 -2.15 -8.07 -6.20
CA GLY A 48 -2.51 -6.84 -5.51
C GLY A 48 -2.85 -5.72 -6.48
N ILE A 49 -3.52 -4.70 -5.96
CA ILE A 49 -3.85 -3.49 -6.73
C ILE A 49 -2.69 -2.51 -6.59
N GLU A 50 -2.16 -2.06 -7.72
CA GLU A 50 -1.10 -1.07 -7.76
C GLU A 50 -1.56 0.29 -7.21
N VAL A 51 -0.74 0.87 -6.37
CA VAL A 51 -0.95 2.19 -5.76
C VAL A 51 0.17 3.10 -6.21
N GLU A 52 -0.19 4.20 -6.85
CA GLU A 52 0.77 5.27 -7.15
C GLU A 52 1.18 5.93 -5.81
N PRO A 53 2.46 5.86 -5.43
CA PRO A 53 2.89 6.44 -4.17
C PRO A 53 2.81 7.98 -4.22
N PRO A 54 2.69 8.66 -3.06
CA PRO A 54 2.81 10.11 -2.99
C PRO A 54 4.11 10.59 -3.64
N LYS A 55 4.09 11.74 -4.31
CA LYS A 55 5.25 12.28 -5.06
C LYS A 55 6.55 12.44 -4.27
N SER A 56 6.46 12.52 -2.94
CA SER A 56 7.60 12.65 -2.03
C SER A 56 8.05 11.31 -1.43
N SER A 57 7.48 10.19 -1.86
CA SER A 57 7.84 8.86 -1.37
C SER A 57 9.17 8.43 -1.97
N ASP A 58 10.04 7.88 -1.11
CA ASP A 58 11.26 7.19 -1.52
C ASP A 58 11.03 5.68 -1.73
N LEU A 59 9.79 5.20 -1.53
CA LEU A 59 9.44 3.78 -1.65
C LEU A 59 9.22 3.40 -3.11
N GLY A 60 9.42 2.11 -3.39
CA GLY A 60 9.17 1.51 -4.69
C GLY A 60 7.69 1.28 -4.98
N CYS A 61 7.38 0.12 -5.58
CA CYS A 61 6.02 -0.22 -5.96
C CYS A 61 5.17 -0.48 -4.71
N ILE A 62 4.11 0.29 -4.53
CA ILE A 62 3.15 0.08 -3.44
C ILE A 62 1.94 -0.67 -3.98
N LEU A 63 1.41 -1.59 -3.19
CA LEU A 63 0.18 -2.31 -3.53
C LEU A 63 -0.75 -2.50 -2.35
N VAL A 64 -2.04 -2.61 -2.67
CA VAL A 64 -3.07 -3.10 -1.76
C VAL A 64 -3.12 -4.62 -1.83
N GLY A 65 -2.82 -5.26 -0.71
CA GLY A 65 -2.96 -6.69 -0.49
C GLY A 65 -4.28 -7.05 0.19
N GLU A 66 -4.35 -8.27 0.73
CA GLU A 66 -5.58 -8.79 1.33
C GLU A 66 -6.09 -7.90 2.47
N LYS A 67 -7.41 -7.74 2.54
CA LYS A 67 -8.09 -6.96 3.61
C LYS A 67 -7.55 -5.53 3.74
N GLY A 68 -7.13 -4.91 2.63
CA GLY A 68 -6.68 -3.51 2.62
C GLY A 68 -5.31 -3.30 3.26
N SER A 69 -4.50 -4.35 3.42
CA SER A 69 -3.11 -4.23 3.84
C SER A 69 -2.28 -3.53 2.75
N LEU A 70 -1.29 -2.75 3.16
CA LEU A 70 -0.39 -2.05 2.24
C LEU A 70 0.99 -2.68 2.30
N TYR A 71 1.61 -2.86 1.13
CA TYR A 71 2.94 -3.41 1.01
C TYR A 71 3.78 -2.60 0.02
N GLU A 72 5.07 -2.53 0.29
CA GLU A 72 6.08 -2.27 -0.74
C GLU A 72 6.51 -3.61 -1.35
N LEU A 73 6.40 -3.72 -2.67
CA LEU A 73 6.94 -4.85 -3.43
C LEU A 73 8.42 -4.60 -3.72
N ILE A 74 9.25 -5.51 -3.23
CA ILE A 74 10.71 -5.48 -3.39
C ILE A 74 11.10 -6.62 -4.31
N LEU A 75 11.69 -6.25 -5.45
CA LEU A 75 12.22 -7.18 -6.42
C LEU A 75 13.71 -7.37 -6.15
N ASN A 76 14.08 -8.60 -5.79
CA ASN A 76 15.45 -9.02 -5.61
C ASN A 76 15.83 -10.03 -6.69
N PHE A 77 17.11 -10.12 -7.00
CA PHE A 77 17.64 -11.10 -7.95
C PHE A 77 18.70 -11.96 -7.28
N ASP A 78 18.68 -13.26 -7.58
CA ASP A 78 19.68 -14.22 -7.12
C ASP A 78 20.85 -14.23 -8.12
N ASP A 79 21.98 -13.67 -7.69
CA ASP A 79 23.18 -13.54 -8.51
C ASP A 79 23.79 -14.89 -8.91
N GLU A 80 23.68 -15.93 -8.06
CA GLU A 80 24.23 -17.25 -8.35
C GLU A 80 23.37 -18.02 -9.37
N ALA A 81 22.05 -17.84 -9.32
CA ALA A 81 21.13 -18.35 -10.32
C ALA A 81 21.33 -17.61 -11.65
N LEU A 82 21.48 -16.28 -11.62
CA LEU A 82 21.77 -15.48 -12.80
C LEU A 82 23.09 -15.90 -13.47
N ALA A 83 24.14 -16.13 -12.69
CA ALA A 83 25.44 -16.56 -13.20
C ALA A 83 25.42 -17.95 -13.87
N ARG A 84 24.35 -18.74 -13.66
CA ARG A 84 24.14 -20.05 -14.27
C ARG A 84 23.07 -20.03 -15.37
N ASP A 85 22.67 -18.84 -15.83
CA ASP A 85 21.56 -18.64 -16.79
C ASP A 85 20.27 -19.34 -16.32
N GLY A 86 19.99 -19.28 -15.01
CA GLY A 86 18.80 -19.85 -14.39
C GLY A 86 17.50 -19.27 -14.96
N ALA A 87 16.40 -20.02 -14.83
CA ALA A 87 15.10 -19.54 -15.31
C ALA A 87 14.63 -18.32 -14.51
N PRO A 88 13.76 -17.44 -15.06
CA PRO A 88 13.30 -16.23 -14.36
C PRO A 88 12.67 -16.50 -12.98
N THR A 89 12.03 -17.66 -12.81
CA THR A 89 11.44 -18.12 -11.55
C THR A 89 12.47 -18.55 -10.51
N GLU A 90 13.71 -18.82 -10.92
CA GLU A 90 14.84 -19.16 -10.05
C GLU A 90 15.70 -17.94 -9.75
N THR A 91 15.78 -16.99 -10.69
CA THR A 91 16.62 -15.80 -10.58
C THR A 91 15.94 -14.64 -9.87
N ARG A 92 14.61 -14.63 -9.77
CA ARG A 92 13.86 -13.50 -9.21
C ARG A 92 13.15 -13.89 -7.92
N ASN A 93 13.30 -13.03 -6.92
CA ASN A 93 12.60 -13.12 -5.64
C ASN A 93 11.73 -11.87 -5.45
N GLU A 94 10.49 -12.07 -5.05
CA GLU A 94 9.51 -11.02 -4.80
C GLU A 94 9.17 -11.03 -3.30
N GLU A 95 9.48 -9.94 -2.61
CA GLU A 95 9.19 -9.77 -1.19
C GLU A 95 8.13 -8.68 -1.02
N LEU A 96 7.11 -8.97 -0.20
CA LEU A 96 6.13 -7.98 0.24
C LEU A 96 6.52 -7.47 1.63
N ARG A 97 7.07 -6.26 1.67
CA ARG A 97 7.37 -5.59 2.92
C ARG A 97 6.14 -4.83 3.39
N PRO A 98 5.57 -5.13 4.58
CA PRO A 98 4.45 -4.38 5.11
C PRO A 98 4.78 -2.89 5.20
N LEU A 99 3.88 -2.04 4.72
CA LEU A 99 4.01 -0.61 4.89
C LEU A 99 3.54 -0.25 6.31
N GLU A 100 4.49 0.20 7.12
CA GLU A 100 4.27 0.68 8.48
C GLU A 100 4.67 2.15 8.57
N GLY A 101 4.05 2.89 9.48
CA GLY A 101 4.34 4.31 9.69
C GLY A 101 3.39 4.89 10.73
N ASP A 102 3.73 6.07 11.22
CA ASP A 102 2.80 6.83 12.06
C ASP A 102 1.61 7.37 11.25
N ALA A 103 0.63 7.94 11.95
CA ALA A 103 -0.58 8.44 11.32
C ALA A 103 -0.30 9.51 10.24
N MET A 104 0.69 10.38 10.44
CA MET A 104 1.03 11.42 9.46
C MET A 104 1.69 10.82 8.21
N GLU A 105 2.56 9.83 8.41
CA GLU A 105 3.28 9.15 7.34
C GLU A 105 2.35 8.29 6.48
N ILE A 106 1.38 7.60 7.09
CA ILE A 106 0.57 6.59 6.40
C ILE A 106 -0.66 7.17 5.65
N ILE A 107 -1.18 8.33 6.09
CA ILE A 107 -2.39 8.95 5.49
C ILE A 107 -2.30 9.11 3.96
N PRO A 108 -1.21 9.67 3.40
CA PRO A 108 -1.09 9.83 1.95
C PRO A 108 -1.18 8.51 1.18
N TYR A 109 -0.60 7.43 1.73
CA TYR A 109 -0.65 6.10 1.11
C TYR A 109 -2.04 5.48 1.23
N LEU A 110 -2.71 5.61 2.37
CA LEU A 110 -4.09 5.14 2.53
C LEU A 110 -5.03 5.82 1.56
N HIS A 111 -4.88 7.14 1.37
CA HIS A 111 -5.70 7.89 0.41
C HIS A 111 -5.48 7.40 -1.03
N ALA A 112 -4.21 7.30 -1.47
CA ALA A 112 -3.88 6.80 -2.81
C ALA A 112 -4.38 5.36 -3.02
N ALA A 113 -4.29 4.51 -2.00
CA ALA A 113 -4.79 3.14 -2.05
C ALA A 113 -6.31 3.08 -2.21
N ILE A 114 -7.06 3.94 -1.51
CA ILE A 114 -8.51 4.05 -1.68
C ILE A 114 -8.86 4.45 -3.11
N GLU A 115 -8.18 5.44 -3.68
CA GLU A 115 -8.38 5.84 -5.08
C GLU A 115 -8.12 4.69 -6.05
N ALA A 116 -7.01 3.95 -5.85
CA ALA A 116 -6.67 2.80 -6.67
C ALA A 116 -7.72 1.68 -6.59
N VAL A 117 -8.19 1.35 -5.38
CA VAL A 117 -9.21 0.31 -5.16
C VAL A 117 -10.55 0.72 -5.77
N ILE A 118 -10.99 1.97 -5.60
CA ILE A 118 -12.23 2.46 -6.23
C ILE A 118 -12.13 2.36 -7.75
N ASN A 119 -11.02 2.83 -8.32
CA ASN A 119 -10.81 2.75 -9.77
C ASN A 119 -10.81 1.31 -10.28
N TYR A 120 -10.25 0.37 -9.51
CA TYR A 120 -10.30 -1.05 -9.84
C TYR A 120 -11.75 -1.57 -9.84
N LEU A 121 -12.50 -1.34 -8.75
CA LEU A 121 -13.89 -1.77 -8.61
C LEU A 121 -14.80 -1.17 -9.70
N ASP A 122 -14.61 0.10 -10.03
CA ASP A 122 -15.42 0.79 -11.06
C ASP A 122 -15.13 0.30 -12.48
N ASN A 123 -13.94 -0.26 -12.72
CA ASN A 123 -13.55 -0.81 -14.02
C ASN A 123 -13.86 -2.30 -14.15
N ASP A 124 -13.89 -3.06 -13.04
CA ASP A 124 -14.30 -4.47 -13.01
C ASP A 124 -15.82 -4.64 -13.16
N ASN A 125 -16.60 -3.63 -12.73
CA ASN A 125 -18.06 -3.60 -12.87
C ASN A 125 -18.58 -3.09 -14.24
N LYS A 126 -17.72 -2.97 -15.25
CA LYS A 126 -18.07 -2.57 -16.64
C LYS A 126 -17.91 -3.72 -17.62
#